data_AF-A0AA35X0B8-F1
#
_entry.id   AF-A0AA35X0B8-F1
#
_cell.length_a   1.000
_cell.length_b   1.000
_cell.length_c   1.000
_cell.angle_alpha   90.00
_cell.angle_beta   90.00
_cell.angle_gamma   90.00
#
_symmetry.space_group_name_H-M   'P 1'
#
loop_
_entity.id
_entity.type
_entity.pdbx_description
1 polymer ?
#
loop_
_entity_poly.entity_id
_entity_poly.type
_entity_poly.pdbx_seq_one_letter_code
_entity_poly.pdbx_strand_id
1 'polypeptide(L)'
;MVAYLKPEIIGLVDKCSMIKTWIQMMVPKIEDGNNFGVGIQEDVLGEVGKSEADAGSYLEQLSRYYTSRAKILSKCAKYPFLDDYQRAVDEYDQKVFVSFKLILRELRNIYIVVYDVILKNYDKIVHPRSENSASLY
;
A
#
# COMPACT_ATOMS: atom_id res chain seq x y z
N MET A 1 12.14 -5.51 14.93
CA MET A 1 11.69 -5.33 13.53
C MET A 1 10.25 -4.85 13.44
N VAL A 2 9.27 -5.53 14.07
CA VAL A 2 7.86 -5.10 14.12
C VAL A 2 7.69 -3.64 14.54
N ALA A 3 8.32 -3.21 15.63
CA ALA A 3 8.24 -1.83 16.13
C ALA A 3 8.79 -0.77 15.16
N TYR A 4 9.75 -1.14 14.31
CA TYR A 4 10.33 -0.25 13.30
C TYR A 4 9.52 -0.26 12.00
N LEU A 5 9.05 -1.43 11.56
CA LEU A 5 8.34 -1.57 10.29
C LEU A 5 6.89 -1.07 10.36
N LYS A 6 6.23 -1.23 11.52
CA LYS A 6 4.84 -0.77 11.71
C LYS A 6 4.62 0.71 11.38
N PRO A 7 5.38 1.68 11.94
CA PRO A 7 5.18 3.09 11.63
C PRO A 7 5.44 3.41 10.15
N GLU A 8 6.39 2.73 9.50
CA GLU A 8 6.65 2.92 8.06
C GLU A 8 5.48 2.48 7.19
N ILE A 9 4.85 1.34 7.51
CA ILE A 9 3.66 0.86 6.80
C ILE A 9 2.49 1.83 7.01
N ILE A 10 2.22 2.24 8.26
CA ILE A 10 1.13 3.19 8.57
C ILE A 10 1.37 4.51 7.83
N GLY A 11 2.59 5.03 7.89
CA GLY A 11 2.95 6.25 7.21
C GLY A 11 2.82 6.18 5.68
N LEU A 12 2.98 5.01 5.08
CA LEU A 12 2.71 4.82 3.65
C LEU A 12 1.20 4.81 3.36
N VAL A 13 0.41 4.08 4.15
CA VAL A 13 -1.06 4.05 4.02
C VAL A 13 -1.62 5.47 4.11
N ASP A 14 -1.22 6.23 5.12
CA ASP A 14 -1.69 7.61 5.31
C ASP A 14 -1.34 8.51 4.13
N LYS A 15 -0.12 8.40 3.58
CA LYS A 15 0.31 9.18 2.42
C LYS A 15 -0.45 8.79 1.16
N CYS A 16 -0.64 7.50 0.88
CA CYS A 16 -1.45 7.05 -0.24
C CYS A 16 -2.89 7.54 -0.12
N SER A 17 -3.48 7.46 1.08
CA SER A 17 -4.83 7.97 1.34
C SER A 17 -4.94 9.46 1.08
N MET A 18 -3.98 10.25 1.57
CA MET A 18 -3.92 11.70 1.35
C MET A 18 -3.81 12.06 -0.14
N ILE A 19 -2.92 11.37 -0.87
CA ILE A 19 -2.76 11.57 -2.32
C ILE A 19 -4.04 11.20 -3.07
N LYS A 20 -4.66 10.07 -2.72
CA LYS A 20 -5.92 9.61 -3.32
C LYS A 20 -7.02 10.66 -3.14
N THR A 21 -7.19 11.16 -1.91
CA THR A 21 -8.16 12.23 -1.63
C THR A 21 -7.83 13.51 -2.40
N TRP A 22 -6.55 13.88 -2.52
CA TRP A 22 -6.14 15.02 -3.34
C TRP A 22 -6.56 14.83 -4.81
N ILE A 23 -6.24 13.70 -5.43
CA ILE A 23 -6.62 13.42 -6.83
C ILE A 23 -8.15 13.42 -6.99
N GLN A 24 -8.90 12.84 -6.05
CA GLN A 24 -10.37 12.86 -6.07
C GLN A 24 -10.94 14.28 -6.08
N MET A 25 -10.34 15.20 -5.32
CA MET A 25 -10.76 16.61 -5.31
C MET A 25 -10.42 17.35 -6.62
N MET A 26 -9.48 16.84 -7.41
CA MET A 26 -9.13 17.40 -8.72
C MET A 26 -10.03 16.87 -9.85
N VAL A 27 -10.88 15.88 -9.60
CA VAL A 27 -11.82 15.38 -10.62
C VAL A 27 -12.87 16.45 -10.92
N PRO A 28 -13.01 16.90 -12.18
CA PRO A 28 -13.91 17.97 -12.54
C PRO A 28 -15.37 17.49 -12.60
N LYS A 29 -16.30 18.43 -12.75
CA LYS A 29 -17.72 18.12 -13.01
C LYS A 29 -17.86 17.17 -14.21
N ILE A 30 -18.74 16.18 -14.12
CA ILE A 30 -19.05 15.26 -15.23
C ILE A 30 -19.63 16.03 -16.44
N GLU A 31 -19.10 15.78 -17.62
CA GLU A 31 -19.50 16.38 -18.90
C GLU A 31 -19.42 15.36 -20.05
N ASP A 32 -20.22 15.56 -21.10
CA ASP A 32 -20.19 14.75 -22.32
C ASP A 32 -19.06 15.24 -23.24
N GLY A 33 -17.85 14.71 -23.03
CA GLY A 33 -16.67 14.97 -23.87
C GLY A 33 -15.46 15.54 -23.11
N ASN A 34 -14.30 15.57 -23.77
CA ASN A 34 -13.04 16.04 -23.20
C ASN A 34 -12.62 15.30 -21.90
N ASN A 35 -12.94 14.01 -21.78
CA ASN A 35 -12.71 13.21 -20.57
C ASN A 35 -11.41 12.40 -20.59
N PHE A 36 -10.51 12.62 -21.57
CA PHE A 36 -9.25 11.87 -21.63
C PHE A 36 -8.39 12.08 -20.37
N GLY A 37 -8.21 13.33 -19.92
CA GLY A 37 -7.44 13.59 -18.69
C GLY A 37 -8.17 13.12 -17.42
N VAL A 38 -9.51 13.05 -17.45
CA VAL A 38 -10.28 12.43 -16.35
C VAL A 38 -10.00 10.93 -16.28
N GLY A 39 -9.93 10.24 -17.43
CA GLY A 39 -9.50 8.83 -17.46
C GLY A 39 -8.10 8.62 -16.90
N ILE A 40 -7.16 9.54 -17.17
CA ILE A 40 -5.82 9.51 -16.55
C ILE A 40 -5.91 9.68 -15.02
N GLN A 41 -6.77 10.59 -14.53
CA GLN A 41 -7.00 10.73 -13.09
C GLN A 41 -7.51 9.41 -12.48
N GLU A 42 -8.45 8.74 -13.14
CA GLU A 42 -9.00 7.44 -12.70
C GLU A 42 -7.93 6.35 -12.67
N ASP A 43 -7.09 6.25 -13.69
CA ASP A 43 -6.00 5.28 -13.76
C ASP A 43 -4.96 5.49 -12.65
N VAL A 44 -4.52 6.75 -12.44
CA VAL A 44 -3.58 7.09 -11.38
C VAL A 44 -4.19 6.83 -10.00
N LEU A 45 -5.46 7.18 -9.81
CA LEU A 45 -6.20 6.92 -8.58
C LEU A 45 -6.31 5.42 -8.29
N GLY A 46 -6.53 4.60 -9.33
CA GLY A 46 -6.51 3.15 -9.23
C GLY A 46 -5.18 2.60 -8.73
N GLU A 47 -4.06 3.09 -9.26
CA GLU A 47 -2.72 2.65 -8.85
C GLU A 47 -2.38 3.07 -7.40
N VAL A 48 -2.74 4.30 -7.01
CA VAL A 48 -2.57 4.79 -5.63
C VAL A 48 -3.46 3.99 -4.67
N GLY A 49 -4.70 3.69 -5.06
CA GLY A 49 -5.63 2.90 -4.26
C GLY A 49 -5.16 1.46 -4.07
N LYS A 50 -4.61 0.82 -5.11
CA LYS A 50 -3.98 -0.49 -5.02
C LYS A 50 -2.77 -0.46 -4.08
N SER A 51 -1.92 0.56 -4.21
CA SER A 51 -0.75 0.76 -3.34
C SER A 51 -1.13 0.91 -1.86
N GLU A 52 -2.21 1.64 -1.56
CA GLU A 52 -2.78 1.74 -0.20
C GLU A 52 -3.26 0.39 0.33
N ALA A 53 -3.98 -0.38 -0.49
CA ALA A 53 -4.50 -1.70 -0.12
C ALA A 53 -3.36 -2.71 0.15
N ASP A 54 -2.33 -2.73 -0.70
CA ASP A 54 -1.15 -3.57 -0.53
C ASP A 54 -0.44 -3.25 0.80
N ALA A 55 -0.22 -1.96 1.09
CA ALA A 55 0.35 -1.52 2.37
C ALA A 55 -0.53 -1.91 3.56
N GLY A 56 -1.86 -1.78 3.44
CA GLY A 56 -2.82 -2.25 4.46
C GLY A 56 -2.70 -3.75 4.74
N SER A 57 -2.52 -4.57 3.72
CA SER A 57 -2.33 -6.02 3.87
C SER A 57 -1.04 -6.36 4.64
N TYR A 58 0.03 -5.57 4.46
CA TYR A 58 1.28 -5.76 5.20
C TYR A 58 1.12 -5.42 6.68
N LEU A 59 0.33 -4.40 7.01
CA LEU A 59 0.02 -4.05 8.39
C LEU A 59 -0.72 -5.19 9.09
N GLU A 60 -1.68 -5.81 8.40
CA GLU A 60 -2.39 -6.97 8.91
C GLU A 60 -1.45 -8.15 9.17
N GLN A 61 -0.58 -8.50 8.22
CA GLN A 61 0.42 -9.56 8.40
C GLN A 61 1.31 -9.29 9.61
N LEU A 62 1.76 -8.05 9.81
CA LEU A 62 2.60 -7.65 10.92
C LEU A 62 1.89 -7.79 12.27
N SER A 63 0.59 -7.48 12.33
CA SER A 63 -0.22 -7.61 13.55
C SER A 63 -0.43 -9.06 13.99
N ARG A 64 -0.44 -10.00 13.05
CA ARG A 64 -0.67 -11.44 13.31
C ARG A 64 0.54 -12.16 13.89
N TYR A 65 1.74 -11.58 13.85
CA TYR A 65 2.98 -12.24 14.29
C TYR A 65 2.88 -12.78 15.71
N TYR A 66 2.62 -11.91 16.68
CA TYR A 66 2.60 -12.30 18.09
C TYR A 66 1.49 -13.30 18.40
N THR A 67 0.30 -13.09 17.84
CA THR A 67 -0.85 -13.99 18.03
C THR A 67 -0.57 -15.38 17.47
N SER A 68 0.05 -15.48 16.30
CA SER A 68 0.39 -16.78 15.68
C SER A 68 1.51 -17.47 16.45
N ARG A 69 2.55 -16.73 16.81
CA ARG A 69 3.65 -17.25 17.63
C ARG A 69 3.16 -17.77 18.99
N ALA A 70 2.29 -17.01 19.66
CA ALA A 70 1.69 -17.40 20.94
C ALA A 70 0.89 -18.71 20.83
N LYS A 71 0.17 -18.93 19.72
CA LYS A 71 -0.54 -20.19 19.47
C LYS A 71 0.43 -21.37 19.41
N ILE A 72 1.58 -21.24 18.74
CA ILE A 72 2.60 -22.30 18.68
C ILE A 72 3.21 -22.54 20.07
N LEU A 73 3.54 -21.46 20.79
CA LEU A 73 4.07 -21.56 22.16
C LEU A 73 3.11 -22.23 23.14
N SER A 74 1.80 -22.00 23.00
CA SER A 74 0.80 -22.69 23.82
C SER A 74 0.85 -24.22 23.64
N LYS A 75 1.23 -24.69 22.44
CA LYS A 75 1.42 -26.11 22.15
C LYS A 75 2.73 -26.64 22.71
N CYS A 76 3.82 -25.86 22.66
CA CYS A 76 5.08 -26.18 23.32
C CYS A 76 4.86 -26.42 24.82
N ALA A 77 4.13 -25.51 25.48
CA ALA A 77 3.82 -25.62 26.90
C ALA A 77 2.92 -26.83 27.22
N LYS A 78 1.95 -27.12 26.35
CA LYS A 78 1.02 -28.26 26.53
C LYS A 78 1.66 -29.62 26.24
N TYR A 79 2.64 -29.67 25.33
CA TYR A 79 3.27 -30.89 24.85
C TYR A 79 4.80 -30.76 24.86
N PRO A 80 5.43 -30.71 26.06
CA PRO A 80 6.86 -30.40 26.17
C PRO A 80 7.79 -31.44 25.55
N PHE A 81 7.33 -32.69 25.38
CA PHE A 81 8.12 -33.80 24.81
C PHE A 81 8.01 -33.92 23.28
N LEU A 82 7.24 -33.04 22.62
CA LEU A 82 7.09 -33.05 21.16
C LEU A 82 7.93 -31.93 20.53
N ASP A 83 9.17 -32.26 20.19
CA ASP A 83 10.18 -31.32 19.66
C ASP A 83 9.74 -30.54 18.40
N ASP A 84 8.78 -31.06 17.64
CA ASP A 84 8.25 -30.40 16.46
C ASP A 84 7.59 -29.04 16.78
N TYR A 85 7.01 -28.87 17.98
CA TYR A 85 6.43 -27.58 18.35
C TYR A 85 7.52 -26.52 18.60
N GLN A 86 8.65 -26.89 19.19
CA GLN A 86 9.80 -26.01 19.37
C GLN A 86 10.37 -25.62 18.00
N ARG A 87 10.58 -26.61 17.12
CA ARG A 87 11.03 -26.35 15.73
C ARG A 87 10.05 -25.45 14.96
N ALA A 88 8.75 -25.61 15.17
CA ALA A 88 7.75 -24.76 14.53
C ALA A 88 7.84 -23.29 14.97
N VAL A 89 8.29 -22.99 16.19
CA VAL A 89 8.55 -21.60 16.62
C VAL A 89 9.72 -21.03 15.83
N ASP A 90 10.83 -21.77 15.74
CA ASP A 90 12.04 -21.32 15.03
C ASP A 90 11.76 -21.09 13.54
N GLU A 91 11.09 -22.04 12.88
CA GLU A 91 10.68 -21.91 11.47
C GLU A 91 9.73 -20.73 11.26
N TYR A 92 8.79 -20.51 12.19
CA TYR A 92 7.87 -19.38 12.10
C TYR A 92 8.60 -18.04 12.25
N ASP A 93 9.52 -17.93 13.20
CA ASP A 93 10.31 -16.71 13.43
C ASP A 93 11.22 -16.40 12.22
N GLN A 94 11.88 -17.42 11.64
CA GLN A 94 12.70 -17.28 10.44
C GLN A 94 11.87 -16.85 9.22
N LYS A 95 10.73 -17.52 8.98
CA LYS A 95 9.80 -17.17 7.91
C LYS A 95 9.37 -15.71 8.01
N VAL A 96 8.93 -15.28 9.20
CA VAL A 96 8.45 -13.92 9.41
C VAL A 96 9.56 -12.89 9.23
N PHE A 97 10.79 -13.18 9.66
CA PHE A 97 11.93 -12.31 9.43
C PHE A 97 12.19 -12.08 7.93
N VAL A 98 12.15 -13.13 7.12
CA VAL A 98 12.28 -13.02 5.65
C VAL A 98 11.11 -12.21 5.07
N SER A 99 9.87 -12.50 5.47
CA SER A 99 8.69 -11.76 5.02
C SER A 99 8.78 -10.27 5.36
N PHE A 100 9.25 -9.89 6.55
CA PHE A 100 9.41 -8.48 6.92
C PHE A 100 10.48 -7.77 6.10
N LYS A 101 11.57 -8.44 5.73
CA LYS A 101 12.56 -7.87 4.79
C LYS A 101 11.97 -7.63 3.41
N LEU A 102 11.10 -8.52 2.93
CA LEU A 102 10.41 -8.34 1.66
C LEU A 102 9.44 -7.16 1.74
N ILE A 103 8.62 -7.08 2.80
CA ILE A 103 7.71 -5.94 3.02
C ILE A 103 8.48 -4.61 2.99
N LEU A 104 9.61 -4.50 3.67
CA LEU A 104 10.41 -3.26 3.64
C LEU A 104 10.82 -2.84 2.21
N ARG A 105 11.17 -3.81 1.36
CA ARG A 105 11.51 -3.54 -0.04
C ARG A 105 10.28 -3.11 -0.83
N GLU A 106 9.14 -3.74 -0.59
CA GLU A 106 7.88 -3.36 -1.24
C GLU A 106 7.41 -1.97 -0.83
N LEU A 107 7.54 -1.57 0.44
CA LEU A 107 7.24 -0.20 0.86
C LEU A 107 8.04 0.82 0.06
N ARG A 108 9.35 0.60 -0.11
CA ARG A 108 10.21 1.45 -0.93
C ARG A 108 9.75 1.45 -2.40
N ASN A 109 9.43 0.29 -2.96
CA ASN A 109 8.99 0.18 -4.35
C ASN A 109 7.68 0.94 -4.57
N ILE A 110 6.71 0.82 -3.65
CA ILE A 110 5.44 1.56 -3.71
C ILE A 110 5.69 3.06 -3.73
N TYR A 111 6.55 3.59 -2.85
CA TYR A 111 6.89 5.02 -2.86
C TYR A 111 7.43 5.48 -4.22
N ILE A 112 8.30 4.69 -4.85
CA ILE A 112 8.90 5.01 -6.14
C ILE A 112 7.83 4.97 -7.25
N VAL A 113 7.00 3.93 -7.29
CA VAL A 113 5.96 3.75 -8.31
C VAL A 113 4.90 4.86 -8.22
N VAL A 114 4.40 5.13 -7.01
CA VAL A 114 3.43 6.21 -6.76
C VAL A 114 4.01 7.57 -7.16
N TYR A 115 5.26 7.84 -6.80
CA TYR A 115 5.92 9.09 -7.17
C TYR A 115 6.08 9.21 -8.69
N ASP A 116 6.57 8.17 -9.36
CA ASP A 116 6.81 8.16 -10.81
C ASP A 116 5.52 8.34 -11.62
N VAL A 117 4.45 7.61 -11.25
CA VAL A 117 3.17 7.70 -11.96
C VAL A 117 2.52 9.06 -11.78
N ILE A 118 2.61 9.66 -10.58
CA ILE A 118 2.08 11.03 -10.35
C ILE A 118 2.90 12.04 -11.14
N LEU A 119 4.22 11.97 -11.09
CA LEU A 119 5.09 12.96 -11.72
C LEU A 119 4.89 12.98 -13.25
N LYS A 120 4.83 11.79 -13.88
CA LYS A 120 4.63 11.67 -15.33
C LYS A 120 3.28 12.20 -15.80
N ASN A 121 2.26 12.14 -14.93
CA ASN A 121 0.88 12.50 -15.27
C ASN A 121 0.41 13.80 -14.61
N TYR A 122 1.32 14.54 -13.94
CA TYR A 122 0.98 15.65 -13.07
C TYR A 122 0.10 16.72 -13.75
N ASP A 123 0.45 17.10 -14.99
CA ASP A 123 -0.32 18.09 -15.75
C ASP A 123 -1.77 17.66 -15.94
N LYS A 124 -2.01 16.39 -16.29
CA LYS A 124 -3.36 15.84 -16.49
C LYS A 124 -4.10 15.57 -15.18
N ILE A 125 -3.37 15.33 -14.08
CA ILE A 125 -3.97 15.22 -12.75
C ILE A 125 -4.52 16.59 -12.31
N VAL A 126 -3.79 17.67 -12.57
CA VAL A 126 -4.18 19.02 -12.11
C VAL A 126 -5.12 19.72 -13.10
N HIS A 127 -4.90 19.54 -14.40
CA HIS A 127 -5.66 20.15 -15.49
C HIS A 127 -6.17 19.04 -16.46
N PRO A 128 -7.16 18.24 -16.03
CA PRO A 128 -7.63 17.08 -16.80
C PRO A 128 -8.35 17.45 -18.11
N ARG A 129 -8.86 18.68 -18.21
CA ARG A 129 -9.47 19.22 -19.41
C ARG A 129 -8.57 20.30 -19.99
N SER A 130 -8.29 20.19 -21.29
CA SER A 130 -7.78 21.32 -22.05
C SER A 130 -8.81 22.45 -21.95
N GLU A 131 -8.37 23.68 -21.67
CA GLU A 131 -9.18 24.83 -22.04
C GLU A 131 -9.36 24.73 -23.55
N ASN A 132 -10.59 24.44 -24.00
CA ASN A 132 -10.97 24.83 -25.34
C ASN A 132 -10.89 26.36 -25.31
N SER A 133 -9.70 26.91 -25.60
CA SER A 133 -9.60 28.29 -26.06
C SER A 133 -10.69 28.41 -27.11
N ALA A 134 -11.70 29.22 -26.77
CA ALA A 134 -12.92 29.41 -27.53
C ALA A 134 -12.61 29.25 -29.02
N SER A 135 -13.38 28.40 -29.72
CA SER A 135 -13.43 28.44 -31.18
C SER A 135 -13.44 29.91 -31.58
N LEU A 136 -12.29 30.37 -32.06
CA LEU A 136 -12.04 31.76 -32.42
C LEU A 136 -13.00 32.06 -33.56
N TYR A 137 -14.00 32.90 -33.27
CA TYR A 137 -14.87 33.63 -34.19
C TYR A 137 -15.47 32.89 -35.38
#